data_AF-A0A256ZRY3-F1
#
_entry.id   AF-A0A256ZRY3-F1
#
_cell.length_a   1.000
_cell.length_b   1.000
_cell.length_c   1.000
_cell.angle_alpha   90.00
_cell.angle_beta   90.00
_cell.angle_gamma   90.00
#
_symmetry.space_group_name_H-M   'P 1'
#
loop_
_entity.id
_entity.type
_entity.pdbx_description
1 polymer ?
#
loop_
_entity_poly.entity_id
_entity_poly.type
_entity_poly.pdbx_seq_one_letter_code
_entity_poly.pdbx_strand_id
1 'polypeptide(L)'
;MAGDKGMNLQEFSAYAEKHPEIDKEIDNEQKKKASGDCVVDGRLAAYFIDNADLRVWLTAPIEDRAKRIALREGIGVKEARNGIIDREKSERRRYKLI
;
A
#
# COMPACT_ATOMS: atom_id res chain seq x y z
N MET A 1 -6.89 -11.84 -1.14
CA MET A 1 -6.88 -10.44 -1.67
C MET A 1 -8.31 -9.94 -1.86
N ALA A 2 -8.54 -8.65 -2.12
CA ALA A 2 -9.89 -8.03 -2.13
C ALA A 2 -10.92 -8.81 -2.98
N GLY A 3 -10.53 -9.26 -4.17
CA GLY A 3 -11.36 -10.10 -5.05
C GLY A 3 -11.76 -11.45 -4.43
N ASP A 4 -10.85 -12.10 -3.69
CA ASP A 4 -11.13 -13.37 -3.01
C ASP A 4 -12.15 -13.23 -1.86
N LYS A 5 -12.34 -12.00 -1.36
CA LYS A 5 -13.35 -11.66 -0.34
C LYS A 5 -14.59 -10.97 -0.94
N GLY A 6 -14.68 -10.83 -2.26
CA GLY A 6 -15.78 -10.12 -2.92
C GLY A 6 -15.88 -8.63 -2.54
N MET A 7 -14.78 -8.03 -2.09
CA MET A 7 -14.70 -6.62 -1.66
C MET A 7 -14.00 -5.77 -2.72
N ASN A 8 -14.40 -4.51 -2.85
CA ASN A 8 -13.59 -3.53 -3.57
C ASN A 8 -12.38 -3.08 -2.74
N LEU A 9 -11.48 -2.29 -3.33
CA LEU A 9 -10.24 -1.89 -2.66
C LEU A 9 -10.48 -1.02 -1.42
N GLN A 10 -11.48 -0.13 -1.48
CA GLN A 10 -11.83 0.73 -0.35
C GLN A 10 -12.40 -0.08 0.81
N GLU A 11 -13.33 -0.99 0.51
CA GLU A 11 -13.93 -1.92 1.48
C GLU A 11 -12.88 -2.82 2.12
N PHE A 12 -12.01 -3.40 1.30
CA PHE A 12 -10.92 -4.25 1.79
C PHE A 12 -9.93 -3.47 2.65
N SER A 13 -9.64 -2.21 2.29
CA SER A 13 -8.77 -1.34 3.11
C SER A 13 -9.39 -1.05 4.47
N ALA A 14 -10.70 -0.74 4.52
CA ALA A 14 -11.42 -0.52 5.78
C ALA A 14 -11.53 -1.80 6.61
N TYR A 15 -11.73 -2.95 5.95
CA TYR A 15 -11.76 -4.26 6.59
C TYR A 15 -10.40 -4.59 7.24
N ALA A 16 -9.29 -4.34 6.54
CA ALA A 16 -7.94 -4.53 7.05
C ALA A 16 -7.62 -3.66 8.27
N GLU A 17 -8.28 -2.51 8.48
CA GLU A 17 -8.10 -1.72 9.71
C GLU A 17 -8.48 -2.47 11.00
N LYS A 18 -9.40 -3.44 10.90
CA LYS A 18 -9.89 -4.24 12.03
C LYS A 18 -9.30 -5.65 12.08
N HIS A 19 -8.52 -6.03 11.07
CA HIS A 19 -8.04 -7.39 10.82
C HIS A 19 -6.53 -7.35 10.46
N PRO A 20 -5.64 -7.05 11.43
CA PRO A 20 -4.21 -6.88 11.19
C PRO A 20 -3.51 -8.17 10.68
N GLU A 21 -4.12 -9.33 10.86
CA GLU A 21 -3.66 -10.60 10.29
C GLU A 21 -3.60 -10.58 8.75
N ILE A 22 -4.41 -9.75 8.10
CA ILE A 22 -4.42 -9.62 6.64
C ILE A 22 -3.11 -9.00 6.14
N ASP A 23 -2.63 -7.97 6.81
CA ASP A 23 -1.35 -7.34 6.47
C ASP A 23 -0.21 -8.34 6.67
N LYS A 24 -0.23 -9.09 7.78
CA LYS A 24 0.77 -10.15 8.05
C LYS A 24 0.74 -11.25 6.98
N GLU A 25 -0.44 -11.67 6.54
CA GLU A 25 -0.59 -12.67 5.48
C GLU A 25 0.00 -12.15 4.16
N ILE A 26 -0.35 -10.92 3.77
CA ILE A 26 0.16 -10.29 2.55
C ILE A 26 1.68 -10.14 2.60
N ASP A 27 2.22 -9.63 3.70
CA ASP A 27 3.66 -9.42 3.87
C ASP A 27 4.43 -10.76 3.84
N ASN A 28 3.89 -11.81 4.47
CA ASN A 28 4.48 -13.16 4.42
C ASN A 28 4.46 -13.73 3.01
N GLU A 29 3.39 -13.55 2.24
CA GLU A 29 3.31 -13.99 0.85
C GLU A 29 4.28 -13.20 -0.05
N GLN A 30 4.43 -11.89 0.16
CA GLN A 30 5.45 -11.09 -0.54
C GLN A 30 6.86 -11.59 -0.21
N LYS A 31 7.14 -11.89 1.06
CA LYS A 31 8.44 -12.41 1.51
C LYS A 31 8.78 -13.77 0.89
N LYS A 32 7.82 -14.69 0.82
CA LYS A 32 8.03 -16.00 0.16
C LYS A 32 8.36 -15.85 -1.33
N LYS A 33 7.78 -14.85 -2.00
CA LYS A 33 7.99 -14.57 -3.43
C LYS A 33 9.27 -13.78 -3.71
N ALA A 34 9.84 -13.12 -2.70
CA ALA A 34 11.08 -12.35 -2.79
C ALA A 34 12.32 -13.25 -2.86
N SER A 35 12.47 -13.98 -3.98
CA SER A 35 13.55 -14.93 -4.24
C SER A 35 14.17 -14.72 -5.62
N GLY A 36 15.48 -14.94 -5.72
CA GLY A 36 16.24 -14.67 -6.95
C GLY A 36 16.32 -13.18 -7.29
N ASP A 37 16.69 -12.88 -8.53
CA ASP A 37 16.80 -11.51 -9.04
C ASP A 37 15.41 -10.93 -9.30
N CYS A 38 14.91 -10.15 -8.35
CA CYS A 38 13.57 -9.57 -8.44
C CYS A 38 13.51 -8.15 -7.88
N VAL A 39 12.48 -7.41 -8.31
CA VAL A 39 12.10 -6.13 -7.71
C VAL A 39 10.80 -6.34 -6.95
N VAL A 40 10.83 -6.07 -5.65
CA VAL A 40 9.63 -6.11 -4.81
C VAL A 40 9.18 -4.69 -4.51
N ASP A 41 8.00 -4.34 -4.99
CA ASP A 41 7.33 -3.09 -4.66
C ASP A 41 6.30 -3.32 -3.54
N GLY A 42 6.29 -2.43 -2.56
CA GLY A 42 5.41 -2.51 -1.41
C GLY A 42 5.71 -1.42 -0.39
N ARG A 43 4.68 -1.00 0.35
CA ARG A 43 4.80 0.12 1.30
C ARG A 43 5.72 -0.20 2.48
N LEU A 44 5.72 -1.47 2.91
CA LEU A 44 6.56 -1.98 4.01
C LEU A 44 7.54 -3.06 3.56
N ALA A 45 7.67 -3.32 2.26
CA ALA A 45 8.55 -4.37 1.72
C ALA A 45 9.99 -4.19 2.20
N ALA A 46 10.48 -2.95 2.21
CA ALA A 46 11.79 -2.60 2.73
C ALA A 46 11.98 -2.85 4.24
N TYR A 47 10.92 -3.14 5.00
CA TYR A 47 10.98 -3.45 6.43
C TYR A 47 10.99 -4.96 6.71
N PHE A 48 10.15 -5.75 6.01
CA PHE A 48 9.99 -7.19 6.28
C PHE A 48 10.79 -8.13 5.37
N ILE A 49 11.33 -7.63 4.26
CA ILE A 49 12.22 -8.40 3.37
C ILE A 49 13.65 -8.28 3.86
N ASP A 50 14.18 -9.38 4.40
CA ASP A 50 15.48 -9.40 5.06
C ASP A 50 16.65 -9.50 4.07
N ASN A 51 16.44 -10.12 2.90
CA ASN A 51 17.46 -10.45 1.90
C ASN A 51 17.56 -9.45 0.74
N ALA A 52 17.14 -8.19 0.92
CA ALA A 52 17.23 -7.18 -0.13
C ALA A 52 18.64 -6.56 -0.22
N ASP A 53 19.26 -6.63 -1.40
CA ASP A 53 20.58 -6.00 -1.66
C ASP A 53 20.50 -4.46 -1.71
N LEU A 54 19.35 -3.91 -2.15
CA LEU A 54 19.09 -2.48 -2.24
C LEU A 54 17.66 -2.16 -1.77
N ARG A 55 17.53 -1.12 -0.95
CA ARG A 55 16.23 -0.59 -0.49
C ARG A 55 16.08 0.85 -0.98
N VAL A 56 15.01 1.12 -1.72
CA VAL A 56 14.73 2.45 -2.31
C VAL A 56 13.42 3.00 -1.75
N TRP A 57 13.47 4.20 -1.18
CA TRP A 57 12.28 4.93 -0.76
C TRP A 57 11.96 6.06 -1.73
N LEU A 58 10.79 5.99 -2.37
CA LEU A 58 10.33 7.00 -3.32
C LEU A 58 9.33 7.95 -2.65
N THR A 59 9.62 9.25 -2.68
CA THR A 59 8.72 10.30 -2.19
C THR A 59 8.52 11.37 -3.25
N ALA A 60 7.40 12.10 -3.14
CA ALA A 60 7.07 13.24 -3.99
C ALA A 60 6.08 14.16 -3.26
N PRO A 61 6.05 15.46 -3.59
CA PRO A 61 5.04 16.37 -3.08
C PRO A 61 3.62 15.83 -3.32
N ILE A 62 2.73 16.02 -2.34
CA ILE A 62 1.37 15.49 -2.40
C ILE A 62 0.59 16.02 -3.62
N GLU A 63 0.83 17.26 -4.03
CA GLU A 63 0.16 17.87 -5.18
C GLU A 63 0.54 17.19 -6.50
N ASP A 64 1.80 16.80 -6.67
CA ASP A 64 2.25 16.10 -7.88
C ASP A 64 1.71 14.67 -7.93
N ARG A 65 1.65 14.00 -6.77
CA ARG A 65 1.01 12.69 -6.62
C ARG A 65 -0.48 12.77 -6.95
N ALA A 66 -1.18 13.78 -6.44
CA ALA A 66 -2.60 13.99 -6.68
C ALA A 66 -2.88 14.27 -8.16
N LYS A 67 -2.10 15.13 -8.82
CA LYS A 67 -2.21 15.39 -10.27
C LYS A 67 -2.02 14.11 -11.09
N ARG A 68 -1.01 13.29 -10.76
CA ARG A 68 -0.74 12.03 -11.47
C ARG A 68 -1.90 11.04 -11.32
N ILE A 69 -2.44 10.90 -10.11
CA ILE A 69 -3.58 10.00 -9.84
C ILE A 69 -4.84 10.53 -10.54
N ALA A 70 -5.12 11.83 -10.44
CA ALA A 70 -6.25 12.47 -11.11
C ALA A 70 -6.26 12.21 -12.62
N LEU A 71 -5.09 12.36 -13.26
CA LEU A 71 -4.92 12.06 -14.68
C LEU A 71 -5.14 10.58 -14.99
N ARG A 72 -4.59 9.67 -14.18
CA ARG A 72 -4.66 8.22 -14.41
C ARG A 72 -6.07 7.66 -14.23
N GLU A 73 -6.79 8.13 -13.22
CA GLU A 73 -8.10 7.60 -12.83
C GLU A 73 -9.27 8.42 -13.43
N GLY A 74 -8.99 9.56 -14.09
CA GLY A 74 -10.03 10.43 -14.63
C GLY A 74 -10.86 11.15 -13.57
N ILE A 75 -10.27 11.44 -12.39
CA ILE A 75 -10.95 12.08 -11.25
C ILE A 75 -10.42 13.50 -10.99
N GLY A 76 -11.10 14.26 -10.13
CA GLY A 76 -10.64 15.60 -9.76
C GLY A 76 -9.34 15.59 -8.92
N VAL A 77 -8.45 16.57 -9.12
CA VAL A 77 -7.20 16.68 -8.32
C VAL A 77 -7.47 16.76 -6.82
N LYS A 78 -8.52 17.49 -6.41
CA LYS A 78 -8.93 17.59 -5.00
C LYS A 78 -9.42 16.24 -4.45
N GLU A 79 -10.15 15.48 -5.25
CA GLU A 79 -10.62 14.15 -4.89
C GLU A 79 -9.45 13.17 -4.73
N ALA A 80 -8.53 13.13 -5.71
CA ALA A 80 -7.30 12.34 -5.65
C ALA A 80 -6.46 12.69 -4.40
N ARG A 81 -6.33 13.99 -4.10
CA ARG A 81 -5.60 14.47 -2.92
C ARG A 81 -6.23 13.98 -1.62
N ASN A 82 -7.56 14.09 -1.48
CA ASN A 82 -8.26 13.59 -0.30
C ASN A 82 -8.11 12.07 -0.15
N GLY A 83 -8.25 11.33 -1.26
CA GLY A 83 -8.04 9.88 -1.27
C GLY A 83 -6.62 9.47 -0.84
N ILE A 84 -5.59 10.21 -1.24
CA ILE A 84 -4.22 10.00 -0.75
C ILE A 84 -4.15 10.19 0.77
N ILE A 85 -4.67 11.30 1.29
CA ILE A 85 -4.61 11.64 2.71
C ILE A 85 -5.33 10.59 3.56
N ASP A 86 -6.52 10.17 3.15
CA ASP A 86 -7.33 9.23 3.91
C ASP A 86 -6.69 7.83 3.92
N ARG A 87 -6.14 7.40 2.77
CA ARG A 87 -5.38 6.16 2.66
C ARG A 87 -4.13 6.17 3.55
N GLU A 88 -3.35 7.25 3.54
CA GLU A 88 -2.14 7.36 4.37
C GLU A 88 -2.46 7.41 5.88
N LYS A 89 -3.56 8.05 6.27
CA LYS A 89 -4.06 8.03 7.66
C LYS A 89 -4.45 6.61 8.08
N SER A 90 -5.14 5.87 7.21
CA SER A 90 -5.51 4.47 7.42
C SER A 90 -4.28 3.59 7.60
N GLU A 91 -3.33 3.68 6.67
CA GLU A 91 -2.05 2.96 6.70
C GLU A 91 -1.28 3.25 8.00
N ARG A 92 -1.13 4.52 8.38
CA ARG A 92 -0.45 4.90 9.63
C ARG A 92 -1.12 4.32 10.88
N ARG A 93 -2.46 4.18 10.91
CA ARG A 93 -3.15 3.53 12.04
C ARG A 93 -2.81 2.05 12.09
N ARG A 94 -2.90 1.34 10.96
CA ARG A 94 -2.60 -0.09 10.87
C ARG A 94 -1.16 -0.41 11.26
N TYR A 95 -0.20 0.36 10.74
CA TYR A 95 1.22 0.11 10.97
C TYR A 95 1.69 0.36 12.40
N LYS A 96 0.92 1.08 13.23
CA LYS A 96 1.21 1.23 14.66
C LYS A 96 0.77 0.03 15.50
N LEU A 97 -0.04 -0.87 14.94
CA LEU A 97 -0.56 -2.07 15.60
C LEU A 97 0.25 -3.33 15.24
N ILE A 98 1.21 -3.19 14.32
CA ILE A 98 2.14 -4.23 13.85
C ILE A 98 3.45 -4.05 14.60
#